data_AF-A0A7C4ENM0-F1
#
_entry.id   AF-A0A7C4ENM0-F1
#
_cell.length_a   1.000
_cell.length_b   1.000
_cell.length_c   1.000
_cell.angle_alpha   90.00
_cell.angle_beta   90.00
_cell.angle_gamma   90.00
#
_symmetry.space_group_name_H-M   'P 1'
#
loop_
_entity.id
_entity.type
_entity.pdbx_description
1 polymer ?
#
loop_
_entity_poly.entity_id
_entity_poly.type
_entity_poly.pdbx_seq_one_letter_code
_entity_poly.pdbx_strand_id
1 'polypeptide(L)'
;VDYHPQLEEFFDIGKEIVCFSSLEELRDKATFYLKHPASCTTIAQAAQMRVHSEHTYVHRMQTMCECIYNQTPEIFAKKKSGSLFIRDVEAFCTEHPEVRPLIEEVNAKGFQLDLDSIVAAIRMKHGKMDYPETLFMIMKEYQALVQEHLR
;
A
#
# COMPACT_ATOMS: atom_id res chain seq x y z
N VAL A 1 25.66 -3.49 27.82
CA VAL A 1 26.34 -4.18 26.71
C VAL A 1 25.67 -3.67 25.45
N ASP A 2 26.45 -3.20 24.48
CA ASP A 2 25.94 -2.61 23.22
C ASP A 2 26.17 -3.52 22.01
N TYR A 3 27.19 -4.39 22.08
CA TYR A 3 27.40 -5.40 21.06
C TYR A 3 26.24 -6.42 20.98
N HIS A 4 25.79 -6.70 19.76
CA HIS A 4 24.87 -7.79 19.45
C HIS A 4 25.32 -8.48 18.13
N PRO A 5 25.35 -9.83 18.06
CA PRO A 5 25.71 -10.55 16.84
C PRO A 5 25.08 -10.08 15.53
N GLN A 6 23.80 -9.67 15.48
CA GLN A 6 23.22 -9.26 14.19
C GLN A 6 23.77 -7.92 13.70
N LEU A 7 24.47 -7.13 14.52
CA LEU A 7 25.14 -5.92 14.02
C LEU A 7 26.17 -6.24 12.95
N GLU A 8 26.79 -7.43 12.99
CA GLU A 8 27.75 -7.89 11.99
C GLU A 8 27.09 -8.15 10.62
N GLU A 9 25.78 -8.36 10.58
CA GLU A 9 25.02 -8.49 9.32
C GLU A 9 24.80 -7.11 8.66
N PHE A 10 24.80 -6.03 9.45
CA PHE A 10 24.49 -4.68 8.97
C PHE A 10 25.74 -3.81 8.78
N PHE A 11 26.75 -4.00 9.63
CA PHE A 11 27.95 -3.15 9.73
C PHE A 11 29.23 -3.94 9.99
N ASP A 12 30.36 -3.42 9.48
CA ASP A 12 31.71 -3.87 9.85
C ASP A 12 32.16 -3.23 11.17
N ILE A 13 32.12 -4.00 12.25
CA ILE A 13 32.45 -3.55 13.60
C ILE A 13 33.93 -3.16 13.70
N GLY A 14 34.18 -1.95 14.17
CA GLY A 14 35.50 -1.33 14.28
C GLY A 14 35.85 -0.43 13.08
N LYS A 15 35.11 -0.53 11.96
CA LYS A 15 35.30 0.34 10.79
C LYS A 15 34.12 1.29 10.57
N GLU A 16 32.91 0.79 10.75
CA GLU A 16 31.66 1.53 10.51
C GLU A 16 30.92 1.83 11.82
N ILE A 17 31.05 0.97 12.83
CA ILE A 17 30.49 1.20 14.16
C ILE A 17 31.46 0.72 15.24
N VAL A 18 31.37 1.28 16.43
CA VAL A 18 32.14 0.83 17.60
C VAL A 18 31.17 0.32 18.64
N CYS A 19 31.23 -0.96 18.95
CA CYS A 19 30.45 -1.57 20.04
C CYS A 19 31.29 -1.71 21.31
N PHE A 20 30.65 -2.06 22.41
CA PHE A 20 31.31 -2.45 23.66
C PHE A 20 30.54 -3.58 24.36
N SER A 21 31.26 -4.41 25.11
CA SER A 21 30.71 -5.55 25.83
C SER A 21 30.65 -5.34 27.35
N SER A 22 31.32 -4.32 27.88
CA SER A 22 31.29 -3.96 29.31
C SER A 22 31.33 -2.45 29.54
N LEU A 23 30.99 -2.01 30.75
CA LEU A 23 31.09 -0.60 31.15
C LEU A 23 32.55 -0.11 31.18
N GLU A 24 33.49 -0.98 31.54
CA GLU A 24 34.92 -0.68 31.51
C GLU A 24 35.39 -0.43 30.08
N GLU A 25 35.02 -1.31 29.15
CA GLU A 25 35.36 -1.17 27.73
C GLU A 25 34.73 0.10 27.12
N LEU A 26 33.49 0.43 27.49
CA LEU A 26 32.86 1.69 27.10
C LEU A 26 33.68 2.90 27.55
N ARG A 27 34.10 2.93 28.82
CA ARG A 27 34.87 4.04 29.38
C ARG A 27 36.23 4.19 28.68
N ASP A 28 36.90 3.07 28.43
CA ASP A 28 38.21 3.05 27.81
C ASP A 28 38.11 3.50 26.34
N LYS A 29 37.11 2.99 25.59
CA LYS A 29 36.82 3.42 24.21
C LYS A 29 36.42 4.89 24.14
N ALA A 30 35.54 5.37 25.02
CA ALA A 30 35.16 6.78 25.08
C ALA A 30 36.38 7.68 25.30
N THR A 31 37.25 7.30 26.25
CA THR A 31 38.50 8.03 26.53
C THR A 31 39.44 8.03 25.33
N PHE A 32 39.56 6.90 24.63
CA PHE A 32 40.38 6.78 23.42
C PHE A 32 39.85 7.68 22.30
N TYR A 33 38.57 7.58 21.96
CA TYR A 33 37.97 8.31 20.84
C TYR A 33 37.86 9.82 21.09
N LEU A 34 37.68 10.26 22.33
CA LEU A 34 37.77 11.68 22.70
C LEU A 34 39.16 12.28 22.42
N LYS A 35 40.22 11.47 22.48
CA LYS A 35 41.60 11.90 22.15
C LYS A 35 41.92 11.77 20.66
N HIS A 36 41.10 11.04 19.89
CA HIS A 36 41.32 10.74 18.47
C HIS A 36 40.09 11.11 17.62
N PRO A 37 39.72 12.39 17.54
CA PRO A 37 38.51 12.83 16.83
C PRO A 37 38.52 12.45 15.35
N ALA A 38 39.69 12.40 14.71
CA ALA A 38 39.83 11.97 13.32
C ALA A 38 39.32 10.52 13.10
N SER A 39 39.61 9.62 14.04
CA SER A 39 39.12 8.23 13.98
C SER A 39 37.59 8.19 14.07
N CYS A 40 36.99 9.02 14.93
CA CYS A 40 35.53 9.14 15.01
C CYS A 40 34.93 9.60 13.69
N THR A 41 35.52 10.63 13.05
CA THR A 41 35.05 11.15 11.77
C THR A 41 35.14 10.09 10.68
N THR A 42 36.24 9.36 10.59
CA THR A 42 36.41 8.28 9.60
C THR A 42 35.34 7.20 9.76
N ILE A 43 35.12 6.74 11.00
CA ILE A 43 34.12 5.70 11.29
C ILE A 43 32.71 6.22 10.97
N ALA A 44 32.37 7.44 11.39
CA ALA A 44 31.07 8.04 11.14
C ALA A 44 30.77 8.22 9.65
N GLN A 45 31.78 8.61 8.85
CA GLN A 45 31.65 8.73 7.40
C GLN A 45 31.44 7.36 6.74
N ALA A 46 32.18 6.34 7.17
CA ALA A 46 31.99 4.97 6.69
C ALA A 46 30.58 4.46 7.00
N ALA A 47 30.11 4.66 8.24
CA ALA A 47 28.75 4.33 8.67
C ALA A 47 27.69 5.03 7.81
N GLN A 48 27.88 6.34 7.59
CA GLN A 48 26.95 7.14 6.79
C GLN A 48 26.87 6.64 5.36
N MET A 49 28.00 6.35 4.72
CA MET A 49 28.02 5.80 3.36
C MET A 49 27.28 4.46 3.28
N ARG A 50 27.53 3.55 4.23
CA ARG A 50 26.84 2.26 4.34
C ARG A 50 25.32 2.42 4.49
N VAL A 51 24.89 3.35 5.36
CA VAL A 51 23.46 3.60 5.59
C VAL A 51 22.78 4.15 4.34
N HIS A 52 23.43 5.09 3.65
CA HIS A 52 22.88 5.63 2.40
C HIS A 52 22.86 4.62 1.26
N SER A 53 23.83 3.71 1.20
CA SER A 53 23.88 2.69 0.14
C SER A 53 22.87 1.57 0.35
N GLU A 54 22.57 1.20 1.60
CA GLU A 54 21.84 -0.05 1.86
C GLU A 54 20.66 0.10 2.82
N HIS A 55 20.74 0.98 3.82
CA HIS A 55 19.79 0.98 4.95
C HIS A 55 18.75 2.10 4.92
N THR A 56 18.49 2.68 3.75
CA THR A 56 17.44 3.70 3.58
C THR A 56 16.03 3.10 3.65
N TYR A 57 15.04 3.94 3.98
CA TYR A 57 13.64 3.55 3.89
C TYR A 57 13.23 3.14 2.47
N VAL A 58 13.84 3.72 1.45
CA VAL A 58 13.55 3.39 0.04
C VAL A 58 13.95 1.94 -0.25
N HIS A 59 15.16 1.53 0.13
CA HIS A 59 15.61 0.14 -0.05
C HIS A 59 14.71 -0.84 0.72
N ARG A 60 14.39 -0.53 1.99
CA ARG A 60 13.51 -1.39 2.80
C ARG A 60 12.10 -1.50 2.22
N MET A 61 11.55 -0.40 1.70
CA MET A 61 10.22 -0.42 1.07
C MET A 61 10.23 -1.24 -0.22
N GLN A 62 11.28 -1.13 -1.03
CA GLN A 62 11.43 -1.97 -2.22
C GLN A 62 11.43 -3.45 -1.86
N THR A 63 12.24 -3.87 -0.89
CA THR A 63 12.27 -5.27 -0.43
C THR A 63 10.90 -5.73 0.11
N MET A 64 10.21 -4.88 0.89
CA MET A 64 8.87 -5.20 1.39
C MET A 64 7.88 -5.39 0.24
N CYS A 65 7.86 -4.47 -0.73
CA CYS A 65 6.99 -4.58 -1.91
C CYS A 65 7.30 -5.84 -2.73
N GLU A 66 8.57 -6.17 -2.93
CA GLU A 66 8.99 -7.40 -3.61
C GLU A 66 8.52 -8.65 -2.86
N CYS A 67 8.65 -8.70 -1.53
CA CYS A 67 8.14 -9.80 -0.73
C CYS A 67 6.62 -9.97 -0.88
N ILE A 68 5.85 -8.88 -0.80
CA ILE A 68 4.39 -8.93 -0.92
C ILE A 68 4.00 -9.35 -2.35
N TYR A 69 4.68 -8.82 -3.37
CA TYR A 69 4.44 -9.17 -4.77
C TYR A 69 4.71 -10.66 -5.05
N ASN A 70 5.81 -11.20 -4.52
CA ASN A 70 6.18 -12.60 -4.72
C ASN A 70 5.27 -13.57 -3.97
N GLN A 71 4.70 -13.17 -2.83
CA GLN A 71 3.79 -14.01 -2.04
C GLN A 71 2.35 -13.94 -2.52
N THR A 72 1.90 -12.78 -3.01
CA THR A 72 0.49 -12.52 -3.35
C THR A 72 0.36 -11.69 -4.63
N PRO A 73 0.83 -12.19 -5.78
CA PRO A 73 0.79 -11.45 -7.05
C PRO A 73 -0.65 -11.11 -7.47
N GLU A 74 -1.65 -11.91 -7.09
CA GLU A 74 -3.07 -11.69 -7.37
C GLU A 74 -3.65 -10.40 -6.77
N ILE A 75 -3.08 -9.86 -5.68
CA ILE A 75 -3.53 -8.58 -5.09
C ILE A 75 -3.16 -7.40 -6.01
N PHE A 76 -2.07 -7.54 -6.77
CA PHE A 76 -1.57 -6.53 -7.71
C PHE A 76 -1.98 -6.79 -9.15
N ALA A 77 -2.54 -7.95 -9.47
CA ALA A 77 -3.24 -8.17 -10.72
C ALA A 77 -4.40 -7.18 -10.76
N LYS A 78 -4.25 -6.10 -11.54
CA LYS A 78 -5.28 -5.07 -11.76
C LYS A 78 -6.65 -5.76 -11.81
N LYS A 79 -7.50 -5.56 -10.79
CA LYS A 79 -8.93 -5.66 -11.01
C LYS A 79 -9.18 -4.72 -12.17
N LYS A 80 -9.58 -5.25 -13.32
CA LYS A 80 -10.19 -4.43 -14.36
C LYS A 80 -11.38 -3.77 -13.67
N SER A 81 -11.18 -2.55 -13.18
CA SER A 81 -12.27 -1.64 -12.87
C SER A 81 -13.01 -1.50 -14.19
N GLY A 82 -14.15 -2.19 -14.33
CA GLY A 82 -14.91 -2.19 -15.57
C GLY A 82 -15.66 -3.47 -15.95
N SER A 83 -15.60 -4.57 -15.21
CA SER A 83 -16.57 -5.65 -15.43
C SER A 83 -16.79 -6.46 -14.16
N LEU A 84 -17.98 -6.36 -13.59
CA LEU A 84 -18.54 -7.46 -12.81
C LEU A 84 -18.51 -8.69 -13.73
N PHE A 85 -17.91 -9.81 -13.32
CA PHE A 85 -18.07 -11.04 -14.10
C PHE A 85 -19.52 -11.51 -13.95
N ILE A 86 -20.11 -12.12 -14.97
CA ILE A 86 -21.51 -12.61 -14.94
C ILE A 86 -21.78 -13.50 -13.71
N ARG A 87 -20.76 -14.26 -13.26
CA ARG A 87 -20.80 -15.09 -12.06
C ARG A 87 -20.91 -14.26 -10.76
N ASP A 88 -20.32 -13.06 -10.73
CA ASP A 88 -20.42 -12.13 -9.60
C ASP A 88 -21.81 -11.49 -9.55
N VAL A 89 -22.44 -11.28 -10.71
CA VAL A 89 -23.77 -10.67 -10.82
C VAL A 89 -24.87 -11.60 -10.29
N GLU A 90 -24.85 -12.89 -10.63
CA GLU A 90 -25.88 -13.83 -10.15
C GLU A 90 -25.79 -14.06 -8.64
N ALA A 91 -24.57 -14.19 -8.10
CA ALA A 91 -24.35 -14.28 -6.66
C ALA A 91 -24.83 -13.00 -5.95
N PHE A 92 -24.47 -11.83 -6.48
CA PHE A 92 -24.92 -10.54 -5.95
C PHE A 92 -26.45 -10.39 -5.99
N CYS A 93 -27.11 -10.79 -7.08
CA CYS A 93 -28.57 -10.78 -7.19
C CYS A 93 -29.26 -11.87 -6.37
N THR A 94 -28.52 -12.83 -5.83
CA THR A 94 -29.03 -13.82 -4.86
C THR A 94 -29.03 -13.21 -3.45
N GLU A 95 -27.99 -12.44 -3.10
CA GLU A 95 -27.89 -11.73 -1.83
C GLU A 95 -28.78 -10.46 -1.78
N HIS A 96 -28.94 -9.81 -2.93
CA HIS A 96 -29.70 -8.56 -3.09
C HIS A 96 -30.78 -8.72 -4.18
N PRO A 97 -31.87 -9.46 -3.89
CA PRO A 97 -32.92 -9.73 -4.87
C PRO A 97 -33.61 -8.47 -5.39
N GLU A 98 -33.63 -7.39 -4.60
CA GLU A 98 -34.18 -6.08 -4.96
C GLU A 98 -33.45 -5.42 -6.14
N VAL A 99 -32.18 -5.78 -6.39
CA VAL A 99 -31.37 -5.18 -7.47
C VAL A 99 -31.55 -5.91 -8.79
N ARG A 100 -32.05 -7.16 -8.75
CA ARG A 100 -32.22 -8.03 -9.94
C ARG A 100 -33.03 -7.38 -11.07
N PRO A 101 -34.20 -6.74 -10.81
CA PRO A 101 -34.98 -6.11 -11.88
C PRO A 101 -34.22 -5.01 -12.62
N LEU A 102 -33.42 -4.23 -11.89
CA LEU A 102 -32.62 -3.15 -12.46
C LEU A 102 -31.49 -3.70 -13.35
N ILE A 103 -30.82 -4.76 -12.90
CA ILE A 103 -29.75 -5.42 -13.67
C ILE A 103 -30.29 -6.05 -14.96
N GLU A 104 -31.44 -6.73 -14.89
CA GLU A 104 -32.10 -7.31 -16.05
C GLU A 104 -32.52 -6.22 -17.06
N GLU A 105 -33.02 -5.08 -16.58
CA GLU A 105 -33.40 -3.94 -17.42
C GLU A 105 -32.18 -3.31 -18.12
N VAL A 106 -31.08 -3.11 -17.40
CA VAL A 106 -29.83 -2.54 -17.95
C VAL A 106 -29.24 -3.48 -19.01
N ASN A 107 -29.21 -4.79 -18.74
CA ASN A 107 -28.76 -5.81 -19.68
C ASN A 107 -29.66 -5.88 -20.94
N ALA A 108 -30.98 -5.81 -20.77
CA ALA A 108 -31.93 -5.84 -21.88
C ALA A 108 -31.77 -4.63 -22.83
N LYS A 109 -31.34 -3.48 -22.30
CA LYS A 109 -31.03 -2.28 -23.09
C LYS A 109 -29.64 -2.31 -23.74
N GLY A 110 -28.86 -3.38 -23.55
CA GLY A 110 -27.55 -3.57 -24.16
C GLY A 110 -26.44 -2.70 -23.55
N PHE A 111 -26.67 -2.15 -22.36
CA PHE A 111 -25.69 -1.36 -21.64
C PHE A 111 -24.64 -2.26 -20.97
N GLN A 112 -23.44 -1.72 -20.74
CA GLN A 112 -22.45 -2.38 -19.90
C GLN A 112 -22.86 -2.29 -18.42
N LEU A 113 -22.48 -3.29 -17.62
CA LEU A 113 -22.74 -3.30 -16.18
C LEU A 113 -21.68 -2.48 -15.44
N ASP A 114 -21.68 -1.18 -15.71
CA ASP A 114 -20.89 -0.16 -15.02
C ASP A 114 -21.81 0.91 -14.41
N LEU A 115 -21.29 1.70 -13.46
CA LEU A 115 -22.10 2.67 -12.72
C LEU A 115 -22.69 3.77 -13.63
N ASP A 116 -21.97 4.20 -14.67
CA ASP A 116 -22.43 5.23 -15.59
C ASP A 116 -23.60 4.75 -16.43
N SER A 117 -23.47 3.55 -16.96
CA SER A 117 -24.48 2.85 -17.75
C SER A 117 -25.74 2.55 -16.93
N ILE A 118 -25.60 2.10 -15.68
CA ILE A 118 -26.73 1.87 -14.77
C ILE A 118 -27.46 3.20 -14.49
N VAL A 119 -26.73 4.26 -14.15
CA VAL A 119 -27.33 5.58 -13.90
C VAL A 119 -28.01 6.14 -15.15
N ALA A 120 -27.43 5.95 -16.34
CA ALA A 120 -28.05 6.34 -17.60
C ALA A 120 -29.39 5.61 -17.81
N ALA A 121 -29.44 4.30 -17.56
CA ALA A 121 -30.66 3.52 -17.67
C ALA A 121 -31.75 3.98 -16.68
N ILE A 122 -31.37 4.31 -15.44
CA ILE A 122 -32.28 4.85 -14.41
C ILE A 122 -32.85 6.20 -14.85
N ARG A 123 -31.99 7.10 -15.35
CA ARG A 123 -32.42 8.43 -15.81
C ARG A 123 -33.37 8.39 -17.01
N MET A 124 -33.29 7.34 -17.83
CA MET A 124 -34.21 7.11 -18.96
C MET A 124 -35.58 6.60 -18.51
N LYS A 125 -35.70 6.05 -17.29
CA LYS A 125 -36.97 5.60 -16.72
C LYS A 125 -37.74 6.80 -16.18
N HIS A 126 -38.93 7.05 -16.73
CA HIS A 126 -39.84 8.07 -16.21
C HIS A 126 -40.72 7.46 -15.10
N GLY A 127 -40.57 7.92 -13.85
CA GLY A 127 -41.39 7.45 -12.74
C GLY A 127 -40.78 7.67 -11.36
N LYS A 128 -41.42 7.09 -10.34
CA LYS A 128 -40.91 7.08 -8.96
C LYS A 128 -39.72 6.11 -8.88
N MET A 129 -38.56 6.60 -8.43
CA MET A 129 -37.40 5.75 -8.20
C MET A 129 -37.62 4.81 -7.02
N ASP A 130 -37.14 3.58 -7.17
CA ASP A 130 -37.05 2.63 -6.07
C ASP A 130 -35.77 2.83 -5.24
N TYR A 131 -35.65 2.09 -4.14
CA TYR A 131 -34.54 2.22 -3.21
C TYR A 131 -33.18 1.87 -3.86
N PRO A 132 -33.03 0.73 -4.57
CA PRO A 132 -31.81 0.43 -5.33
C PRO A 132 -31.42 1.52 -6.32
N GLU A 133 -32.37 2.04 -7.10
CA GLU A 133 -32.11 3.11 -8.07
C GLU A 133 -31.59 4.39 -7.40
N THR A 134 -32.20 4.75 -6.27
CA THR A 134 -31.78 5.90 -5.46
C THR A 134 -30.35 5.70 -4.92
N LEU A 135 -30.01 4.48 -4.49
CA LEU A 135 -28.68 4.16 -4.00
C LEU A 135 -27.62 4.29 -5.09
N PHE A 136 -27.87 3.78 -6.30
CA PHE A 136 -26.95 3.95 -7.44
C PHE A 136 -26.76 5.43 -7.83
N MET A 137 -27.82 6.24 -7.73
CA MET A 137 -27.71 7.70 -7.93
C MET A 137 -26.81 8.36 -6.87
N ILE A 138 -26.96 8.00 -5.59
CA ILE A 138 -26.11 8.51 -4.51
C ILE A 138 -24.66 8.07 -4.69
N MET A 139 -24.43 6.80 -5.06
CA MET A 139 -23.10 6.27 -5.33
C MET A 139 -22.40 7.04 -6.45
N LYS A 140 -23.14 7.42 -7.50
CA LYS A 140 -22.59 8.23 -8.59
C LYS A 140 -22.18 9.63 -8.15
N GLU A 141 -23.01 10.26 -7.32
CA GLU A 141 -22.70 11.58 -6.76
C GLU A 141 -21.48 11.52 -5.83
N TYR A 142 -21.39 10.49 -4.99
CA TYR A 142 -20.23 10.26 -4.13
C TYR A 142 -18.95 10.05 -4.94
N GLN A 143 -19.01 9.28 -6.03
CA GLN A 143 -17.86 9.08 -6.90
C GLN A 143 -17.37 10.41 -7.50
N ALA A 144 -18.28 11.29 -7.92
CA ALA A 144 -17.94 12.61 -8.44
C ALA A 144 -17.24 13.48 -7.36
N LEU A 145 -17.77 13.49 -6.14
CA LEU A 145 -17.23 14.23 -5.01
C LEU A 145 -15.82 13.77 -4.63
N VAL A 146 -15.58 12.45 -4.60
CA VAL A 146 -14.25 11.87 -4.33
C VAL A 146 -13.25 12.25 -5.43
N GLN A 147 -13.66 12.25 -6.70
CA GLN A 147 -12.77 12.65 -7.80
C GLN A 147 -12.42 14.14 -7.79
N GLU A 148 -13.31 14.99 -7.29
CA GLU A 148 -13.06 16.42 -7.12
C GLU A 148 -12.04 16.69 -5.99
N HIS A 149 -12.12 15.97 -4.88
CA HIS A 149 -11.21 16.14 -3.73
C HIS A 149 -9.82 15.50 -3.91
N LEU A 150 -9.66 14.64 -4.92
CA LEU A 150 -8.37 14.01 -5.26
C LEU A 150 -7.60 14.77 -6.35
N ARG A 151 -8.12 15.91 -6.82
CA ARG A 151 -7.42 16.85 -7.72
C ARG A 151 -6.85 18.02 -6.93
#